data_AF-A0AB38YGD8-F1
#
_entry.id   AF-A0AB38YGD8-F1
#
_cell.length_a   1.000
_cell.length_b   1.000
_cell.length_c   1.000
_cell.angle_alpha   90.00
_cell.angle_beta   90.00
_cell.angle_gamma   90.00
#
_symmetry.space_group_name_H-M   'P 1'
#
loop_
_entity.id
_entity.type
_entity.pdbx_description
1 polymer ?
#
loop_
_entity_poly.entity_id
_entity_poly.type
_entity_poly.pdbx_seq_one_letter_code
_entity_poly.pdbx_strand_id
1 'polypeptide(L)'
;MARSNILNVVLLFGLLVLVACATVLPEPEPVEPAPEDPRLSVVQELQRQAVVRVQQGEYLPAISLLERAVQIKPDEIGNYILLARAHTLRGDPDQARAALQRGQLYAHPGSADAARIEHLLNRPE
;
A
#
# COMPACT_ATOMS: atom_id res chain seq x y z
N MET A 1 24.91 -49.19 48.22
CA MET A 1 23.78 -48.58 47.49
C MET A 1 24.21 -47.22 46.96
N ALA A 2 24.52 -47.08 45.66
CA ALA A 2 24.67 -45.75 45.03
C ALA A 2 24.72 -45.79 43.48
N ARG A 3 24.24 -46.86 42.82
CA ARG A 3 24.30 -46.99 41.34
C ARG A 3 23.08 -46.43 40.61
N SER A 4 22.11 -45.85 41.31
CA SER A 4 20.80 -45.48 40.73
C SER A 4 20.59 -43.98 40.48
N ASN A 5 21.47 -43.08 40.96
CA ASN A 5 21.24 -41.63 40.85
C ASN A 5 21.97 -40.97 39.68
N ILE A 6 23.04 -41.57 39.16
CA ILE A 6 23.81 -41.00 38.05
C ILE A 6 23.05 -41.19 36.72
N LEU A 7 22.33 -42.30 36.57
CA LEU A 7 21.57 -42.60 35.35
C LEU A 7 20.35 -41.67 35.17
N ASN A 8 19.67 -41.30 36.27
CA ASN A 8 18.54 -40.36 36.24
C ASN A 8 18.98 -38.91 35.97
N VAL A 9 20.17 -38.51 36.43
CA VAL A 9 20.72 -37.16 36.19
C VAL A 9 21.15 -36.99 34.74
N VAL A 10 21.73 -38.02 34.12
CA VAL A 10 22.12 -38.00 32.70
C VAL A 10 20.87 -38.01 31.79
N LEU A 11 19.81 -38.74 32.15
CA LEU A 11 18.54 -38.73 31.41
C LEU A 11 17.80 -37.38 31.50
N LEU A 12 17.83 -36.71 32.66
CA LEU A 12 17.23 -35.38 32.82
C LEU A 12 17.98 -34.27 32.06
N PHE A 13 19.32 -34.34 31.99
CA PHE A 13 20.11 -33.38 31.21
C PHE A 13 19.99 -33.60 29.69
N GLY A 14 19.86 -34.86 29.24
CA GLY A 14 19.67 -35.19 27.82
C GLY A 14 18.35 -34.68 27.24
N LEU A 15 17.29 -34.59 28.04
CA LEU A 15 15.99 -34.08 27.60
C LEU A 15 15.96 -32.54 27.48
N LEU A 16 16.81 -31.83 28.23
CA LEU A 16 16.85 -30.36 28.26
C LEU A 16 17.59 -29.76 27.04
N VAL A 17 18.51 -30.52 26.45
CA VAL A 17 19.28 -30.09 25.26
C VAL A 17 18.47 -30.18 23.96
N LEU A 18 17.45 -31.05 23.90
CA LEU A 18 16.62 -31.22 22.69
C LEU A 18 15.55 -30.13 22.49
N VAL A 19 15.25 -29.32 23.51
CA VAL A 19 14.28 -28.21 23.41
C VAL A 19 14.95 -26.91 22.94
N ALA A 20 16.28 -26.80 23.00
CA ALA A 20 17.01 -25.57 22.68
C ALA A 20 17.33 -25.37 21.19
N CYS A 21 17.08 -26.37 20.33
CA CYS A 21 17.44 -26.29 18.91
C CYS A 21 16.31 -25.77 17.99
N ALA A 22 15.14 -25.42 18.55
CA ALA A 22 13.97 -25.02 17.76
C ALA A 22 13.63 -23.53 17.81
N THR A 23 14.44 -22.67 18.45
CA THR A 23 14.10 -21.24 18.60
C THR A 23 15.20 -20.26 18.21
N VAL A 24 16.22 -20.66 17.46
CA VAL A 24 17.03 -19.67 16.72
C VAL A 24 16.22 -19.28 15.48
N LEU A 25 15.26 -18.40 15.68
CA LEU A 25 14.73 -17.61 14.58
C LEU A 25 15.92 -16.78 14.06
N PRO A 26 16.22 -16.82 12.75
CA PRO A 26 17.18 -15.87 12.19
C PRO A 26 16.69 -14.47 12.55
N GLU A 27 17.53 -13.65 13.20
CA GLU A 27 17.26 -12.22 13.32
C GLU A 27 16.97 -11.72 11.90
N PRO A 28 15.87 -10.98 11.67
CA PRO A 28 15.63 -10.40 10.35
C PRO A 28 16.85 -9.54 10.05
N GLU A 29 17.66 -9.93 9.07
CA GLU A 29 18.78 -9.11 8.64
C GLU A 29 18.24 -7.70 8.38
N PRO A 30 18.99 -6.63 8.74
CA PRO A 30 18.60 -5.28 8.41
C PRO A 30 18.31 -5.22 6.92
N VAL A 31 17.02 -5.24 6.55
CA VAL A 31 16.60 -5.12 5.16
C VAL A 31 16.96 -3.69 4.79
N GLU A 32 18.13 -3.48 4.20
CA GLU A 32 18.42 -2.24 3.52
C GLU A 32 17.25 -2.03 2.54
N PRO A 33 16.45 -0.96 2.71
CA PRO A 33 15.32 -0.73 1.84
C PRO A 33 15.86 -0.69 0.41
N ALA A 34 15.26 -1.49 -0.47
CA ALA A 34 15.60 -1.46 -1.89
C ALA A 34 15.61 0.01 -2.34
N PRO A 35 16.57 0.43 -3.18
CA PRO A 35 16.70 1.84 -3.57
C PRO A 35 15.35 2.35 -4.07
N GLU A 36 14.72 3.23 -3.30
CA GLU A 36 13.44 3.84 -3.66
C GLU A 36 13.66 4.67 -4.93
N ASP A 37 12.87 4.43 -5.99
CA ASP A 37 12.81 5.38 -7.10
C ASP A 37 12.35 6.72 -6.53
N PRO A 38 13.17 7.79 -6.56
CA PRO A 38 12.80 9.07 -5.97
C PRO A 38 11.53 9.68 -6.56
N ARG A 39 11.12 9.24 -7.76
CA ARG A 39 9.84 9.67 -8.34
C ARG A 39 8.64 8.98 -7.67
N LEU A 40 8.78 7.74 -7.22
CA LEU A 40 7.74 7.04 -6.46
C LEU A 40 7.48 7.74 -5.14
N SER A 41 8.52 8.13 -4.41
CA SER A 41 8.37 8.84 -3.12
C SER A 41 7.72 10.21 -3.30
N VAL A 42 8.04 10.94 -4.39
CA VAL A 42 7.37 12.22 -4.70
C VAL A 42 5.88 12.03 -5.01
N VAL A 43 5.51 11.03 -5.82
CA VAL A 43 4.08 10.77 -6.13
C VAL A 43 3.31 10.37 -4.88
N GLN A 44 3.87 9.49 -4.05
CA GLN A 44 3.25 9.07 -2.80
C GLN A 44 3.04 10.24 -1.84
N GLU A 45 4.01 11.14 -1.75
CA GLU A 45 3.89 12.34 -0.92
C GLU A 45 2.81 13.29 -1.45
N LEU A 46 2.73 13.50 -2.77
CA LEU A 46 1.66 14.30 -3.38
C LEU A 46 0.28 13.70 -3.10
N GLN A 47 0.13 12.37 -3.22
CA GLN A 47 -1.11 11.66 -2.92
C GLN A 47 -1.50 11.85 -1.44
N ARG A 48 -0.55 11.65 -0.52
CA ARG A 48 -0.78 11.80 0.92
C ARG A 48 -1.24 13.20 1.27
N GLN A 49 -0.56 14.23 0.75
CA GLN A 49 -0.97 15.62 0.95
C GLN A 49 -2.34 15.90 0.36
N ALA A 50 -2.63 15.41 -0.85
CA ALA A 50 -3.92 15.59 -1.49
C ALA A 50 -5.06 14.98 -0.67
N VAL A 51 -4.87 13.78 -0.12
CA VAL A 51 -5.86 13.13 0.76
C VAL A 51 -6.14 13.97 2.00
N VAL A 52 -5.11 14.52 2.65
CA VAL A 52 -5.27 15.41 3.81
C VAL A 52 -6.05 16.67 3.41
N ARG A 53 -5.73 17.29 2.28
CA ARG A 53 -6.42 18.48 1.78
C ARG A 53 -7.89 18.19 1.47
N VAL A 54 -8.20 17.04 0.86
CA VAL A 54 -9.59 16.58 0.66
C VAL A 54 -10.33 16.46 2.00
N GLN A 55 -9.71 15.86 3.02
CA GLN A 55 -10.31 15.74 4.35
C GLN A 55 -10.57 17.10 5.01
N GLN A 56 -9.79 18.12 4.67
CA GLN A 56 -9.95 19.50 5.14
C GLN A 56 -10.98 20.30 4.32
N GLY A 57 -11.58 19.73 3.27
CA GLY A 57 -12.48 20.44 2.35
C GLY A 57 -11.73 21.30 1.32
N GLU A 58 -10.41 21.23 1.28
CA GLU A 58 -9.56 22.01 0.39
C GLU A 58 -9.39 21.30 -0.95
N TYR A 59 -10.49 21.22 -1.71
CA TYR A 59 -10.54 20.41 -2.93
C TYR A 59 -9.64 20.93 -4.06
N LEU A 60 -9.57 22.25 -4.27
CA LEU A 60 -8.73 22.83 -5.33
C LEU A 60 -7.22 22.60 -5.12
N PRO A 61 -6.67 22.82 -3.90
CA PRO A 61 -5.30 22.40 -3.59
C PRO A 61 -5.07 20.91 -3.79
N ALA A 62 -6.02 20.05 -3.37
CA ALA A 62 -5.90 18.61 -3.56
C ALA A 62 -5.85 18.21 -5.04
N ILE A 63 -6.72 18.79 -5.88
CA ILE A 63 -6.73 18.59 -7.33
C ILE A 63 -5.38 18.97 -7.93
N SER A 64 -4.82 20.12 -7.56
CA SER A 64 -3.52 20.58 -8.07
C SER A 64 -2.38 19.60 -7.76
N LEU A 65 -2.38 19.03 -6.55
CA LEU A 65 -1.40 18.01 -6.15
C LEU A 65 -1.55 16.72 -6.97
N LEU A 66 -2.79 16.29 -7.21
CA LEU A 66 -3.11 15.07 -7.96
C LEU A 66 -2.85 15.24 -9.47
N GLU A 67 -3.08 16.42 -10.03
CA GLU A 67 -2.69 16.78 -11.40
C GLU A 67 -1.18 16.68 -11.60
N ARG A 68 -0.40 17.10 -10.61
CA ARG A 68 1.05 16.92 -10.63
C ARG A 68 1.44 15.44 -10.47
N ALA A 69 0.72 14.68 -9.65
CA ALA A 69 0.95 13.24 -9.51
C ALA A 69 0.74 12.48 -10.83
N VAL A 70 -0.34 12.77 -11.58
CA VAL A 70 -0.58 12.17 -12.91
C VAL A 70 0.44 12.60 -13.96
N GLN A 71 1.03 13.80 -13.85
CA GLN A 71 2.11 14.22 -14.75
C GLN A 71 3.40 13.43 -14.52
N ILE A 72 3.69 13.09 -13.26
CA ILE A 72 4.92 12.36 -12.89
C ILE A 72 4.77 10.86 -13.19
N LYS A 73 3.60 10.29 -12.87
CA LYS A 73 3.24 8.90 -13.15
C LYS A 73 1.85 8.81 -13.78
N PRO A 74 1.78 8.89 -15.12
CA PRO A 74 0.51 8.86 -15.83
C PRO A 74 -0.13 7.48 -15.89
N ASP A 75 0.61 6.41 -15.62
CA ASP A 75 0.17 5.01 -15.59
C ASP A 75 -0.35 4.56 -14.21
N GLU A 76 -0.17 5.39 -13.17
CA GLU A 76 -0.66 5.12 -11.82
C GLU A 76 -2.16 5.43 -11.73
N ILE A 77 -2.98 4.40 -11.91
CA ILE A 77 -4.44 4.51 -11.95
C ILE A 77 -5.03 5.12 -10.66
N GLY A 78 -4.39 4.85 -9.51
CA GLY A 78 -4.77 5.42 -8.22
C GLY A 78 -4.84 6.96 -8.23
N ASN A 79 -3.98 7.63 -9.00
CA ASN A 79 -3.97 9.10 -9.10
C ASN A 79 -5.26 9.64 -9.73
N TYR A 80 -5.77 8.98 -10.78
CA TYR A 80 -7.00 9.39 -11.44
C TYR A 80 -8.24 9.13 -10.58
N ILE A 81 -8.25 8.05 -9.80
CA ILE A 81 -9.34 7.75 -8.86
C ILE A 81 -9.39 8.78 -7.74
N LEU A 82 -8.23 9.16 -7.19
CA LEU A 82 -8.15 10.23 -6.19
C LEU A 82 -8.57 11.58 -6.77
N LEU A 83 -8.17 11.88 -8.01
CA LEU A 83 -8.55 13.10 -8.72
C LEU A 83 -10.07 13.16 -8.92
N ALA A 84 -10.66 12.04 -9.37
CA ALA A 84 -12.10 11.93 -9.54
C ALA A 84 -12.84 12.17 -8.21
N ARG A 85 -12.39 11.54 -7.13
CA ARG A 85 -12.96 11.75 -5.79
C ARG A 85 -12.89 13.21 -5.34
N ALA A 86 -11.78 13.89 -5.59
CA ALA A 86 -11.64 15.31 -5.23
C ALA A 86 -12.60 16.20 -6.04
N HIS A 87 -12.84 15.89 -7.31
CA HIS A 87 -13.83 16.57 -8.14
C HIS A 87 -15.27 16.31 -7.70
N THR A 88 -15.64 15.06 -7.40
CA THR A 88 -16.96 14.71 -6.85
C THR A 88 -17.24 15.48 -5.56
N LEU A 89 -16.29 15.51 -4.62
CA LEU A 89 -16.45 16.23 -3.35
C LEU A 89 -16.53 17.75 -3.51
N ARG A 90 -15.96 18.30 -4.60
CA ARG A 90 -16.08 19.71 -4.97
C ARG A 90 -17.44 20.06 -5.59
N GLY A 91 -18.22 19.06 -6.03
CA GLY A 91 -19.47 19.25 -6.76
C GLY A 91 -19.31 19.30 -8.28
N ASP A 92 -18.21 18.74 -8.81
CA ASP A 92 -17.88 18.74 -10.24
C ASP A 92 -17.91 17.30 -10.84
N PRO A 93 -19.08 16.65 -10.93
CA PRO A 93 -19.20 15.25 -11.35
C PRO A 93 -18.71 14.99 -12.79
N ASP A 94 -18.84 15.96 -13.68
CA ASP A 94 -18.34 15.83 -15.06
C ASP A 94 -16.81 15.74 -15.10
N GLN A 95 -16.12 16.52 -14.26
CA GLN A 95 -14.66 16.45 -14.14
C GLN A 95 -14.23 15.16 -13.45
N ALA A 96 -15.01 14.67 -12.49
CA ALA A 96 -14.75 13.38 -11.87
C ALA A 96 -14.80 12.23 -12.90
N ARG A 97 -15.83 12.23 -13.73
CA ARG A 97 -15.98 11.26 -14.83
C ARG A 97 -14.84 11.36 -15.84
N ALA A 98 -14.46 12.58 -16.24
CA ALA A 98 -13.34 12.80 -17.15
C ALA A 98 -12.01 12.28 -16.58
N ALA A 99 -11.77 12.46 -15.28
CA ALA A 99 -10.57 11.92 -14.63
C ALA A 99 -10.56 10.38 -14.67
N LEU A 100 -11.67 9.72 -14.37
CA LEU A 100 -11.79 8.26 -14.47
C LEU A 100 -11.58 7.74 -15.89
N GLN A 101 -12.17 8.39 -16.89
CA GLN A 101 -11.99 8.04 -18.30
C GLN A 101 -10.53 8.15 -18.74
N ARG A 102 -9.81 9.18 -18.26
CA ARG A 102 -8.36 9.29 -18.49
C ARG A 102 -7.60 8.14 -17.84
N GLY A 103 -7.92 7.78 -16.60
CA GLY A 103 -7.32 6.64 -15.91
C GLY A 103 -7.59 5.32 -16.63
N GLN A 104 -8.76 5.17 -17.25
CA GLN A 104 -9.15 3.97 -18.00
C GLN A 104 -8.20 3.67 -19.16
N LEU A 105 -7.60 4.70 -19.77
CA LEU A 105 -6.63 4.55 -20.86
C LEU A 105 -5.37 3.79 -20.43
N TYR A 106 -5.07 3.76 -19.13
CA TYR A 106 -3.93 3.08 -18.54
C TYR A 106 -4.31 1.73 -17.91
N ALA A 107 -5.59 1.42 -17.80
CA ALA A 107 -6.07 0.18 -17.21
C ALA A 107 -6.04 -0.96 -18.24
N HIS A 108 -5.44 -2.09 -17.86
CA HIS A 108 -5.52 -3.30 -18.68
C HIS A 108 -6.94 -3.88 -18.66
N PRO A 109 -7.53 -4.22 -19.82
CA PRO A 109 -8.84 -4.86 -19.87
C PRO A 109 -8.91 -6.11 -18.99
N GLY A 110 -9.97 -6.22 -18.18
CA GLY A 110 -10.16 -7.34 -17.24
C GLY A 110 -9.32 -7.27 -15.96
N SER A 111 -8.53 -6.20 -15.75
CA SER A 111 -7.84 -5.98 -14.47
C SER A 111 -8.79 -5.51 -13.38
N ALA A 112 -8.35 -5.65 -12.12
CA ALA A 112 -9.06 -5.09 -10.98
C ALA A 112 -9.23 -3.57 -11.09
N ASP A 113 -8.25 -2.87 -11.66
CA ASP A 113 -8.32 -1.43 -11.87
C ASP A 113 -9.36 -1.05 -12.94
N ALA A 114 -9.44 -1.79 -14.04
CA ALA A 114 -10.45 -1.59 -15.07
C ALA A 114 -11.86 -1.79 -14.48
N ALA A 115 -12.07 -2.89 -13.75
CA ALA A 115 -13.35 -3.16 -13.07
C ALA A 115 -13.68 -2.08 -12.03
N ARG A 116 -12.69 -1.56 -11.32
CA ARG A 116 -12.86 -0.48 -10.34
C ARG A 116 -13.27 0.82 -11.01
N ILE A 117 -12.63 1.20 -12.12
CA ILE A 117 -12.98 2.39 -12.90
C ILE A 117 -14.38 2.26 -13.48
N GLU A 118 -14.70 1.13 -14.11
CA GLU A 118 -16.02 0.87 -14.70
C GLU A 118 -17.12 0.99 -13.64
N HIS A 119 -16.90 0.39 -12.48
CA HIS A 119 -17.82 0.51 -11.36
C HIS A 119 -18.00 1.95 -10.88
N LEU A 120 -16.94 2.76 -10.85
CA LEU A 120 -17.02 4.17 -10.46
C LEU A 120 -17.76 5.01 -11.52
N LEU A 121 -17.57 4.73 -12.80
CA LEU A 121 -18.26 5.43 -13.91
C LEU A 121 -19.76 5.15 -13.95
N ASN A 122 -20.18 3.96 -13.50
CA ASN A 122 -21.58 3.52 -13.53
C ASN A 122 -22.36 3.86 -12.24
N ARG A 123 -21.75 4.55 -11.26
CA ARG A 123 -22.45 4.97 -10.04
C ARG A 123 -23.25 6.25 -10.27
N PRO A 124 -24.50 6.33 -9.81
CA PRO A 124 -25.21 7.60 -9.72
C PRO A 124 -24.57 8.47 -8.63
N GLU A 125 -24.30 9.75 -8.95
CA GLU A 125 -23.83 10.79 -8.01
C GLU A 125 -24.93 11.20 -7.02
#